data_AF-A0A183DN40-F1
#
_entry.id   AF-A0A183DN40-F1
#
_cell.length_a   1.000
_cell.length_b   1.000
_cell.length_c   1.000
_cell.angle_alpha   90.00
_cell.angle_beta   90.00
_cell.angle_gamma   90.00
#
_symmetry.space_group_name_H-M   'P 1'
#
loop_
_entity.id
_entity.type
_entity.pdbx_description
1 polymer ?
#
loop_
_entity_poly.entity_id
_entity_poly.type
_entity_poly.pdbx_seq_one_letter_code
_entity_poly.pdbx_strand_id
1 'polypeptide(L)'
;MSYLYSRGVFTPGQLMESKANARSQDIYWFDSNDERVSDAVTVRLLVSMIDSIIAHFNGHVPYKICGRSRAMLAIYPSNGTHYVKHVDNPIKDGRCITSIYYCNQNWNAKKEGGCFRLFPDTSDVPLDIEPRGDRLLFLWSDRRNPHEVRPVFRDRYAVTVWYFDTDEKLAALARRRKQDEFEETKKHMQHLRSVLFDNEETSQLQLPPFKDCEKLESNELSSLDNIPVQSDIFHPAVSLLQNNRYEPVLKQNRPVNVETVSCCCFKSVSLPRSLIKLRWSLIR
;
A
#
# COMPACT_ATOMS: atom_id res chain seq x y z
N MET A 1 2.59 -18.87 -7.56
CA MET A 1 3.04 -17.73 -8.38
C MET A 1 3.15 -18.11 -9.84
N SER A 2 4.14 -18.90 -10.28
CA SER A 2 4.24 -19.36 -11.68
C SER A 2 2.94 -19.98 -12.24
N TYR A 3 2.28 -20.82 -11.43
CA TYR A 3 0.97 -21.39 -11.79
C TYR A 3 -0.16 -20.35 -12.01
N LEU A 4 -0.18 -19.28 -11.21
CA LEU A 4 -1.14 -18.19 -11.38
C LEU A 4 -0.79 -17.37 -12.63
N TYR A 5 0.50 -17.20 -12.91
CA TYR A 5 0.97 -16.52 -14.12
C TYR A 5 0.52 -17.23 -15.38
N SER A 6 0.66 -18.57 -15.44
CA SER A 6 0.20 -19.37 -16.58
C SER A 6 -1.32 -19.33 -16.80
N ARG A 7 -2.11 -18.95 -15.79
CA ARG A 7 -3.56 -18.74 -15.92
C ARG A 7 -3.94 -17.37 -16.50
N GLY A 8 -2.97 -16.49 -16.75
CA GLY A 8 -3.22 -15.19 -17.38
C GLY A 8 -3.94 -14.17 -16.49
N VAL A 9 -3.88 -14.32 -15.16
CA VAL A 9 -4.53 -13.36 -14.23
C VAL A 9 -3.73 -12.07 -14.03
N PHE A 10 -2.45 -12.06 -14.42
CA PHE A 10 -1.57 -10.93 -14.25
C PHE A 10 -1.76 -9.91 -15.37
N THR A 11 -1.64 -8.63 -15.03
CA THR A 11 -1.65 -7.52 -15.96
C THR A 11 -0.32 -6.76 -15.89
N PRO A 12 0.12 -6.09 -16.97
CA PRO A 12 1.27 -5.19 -16.91
C PRO A 12 1.13 -4.18 -15.77
N GLY A 13 2.19 -3.96 -15.01
CA GLY A 13 2.19 -3.00 -13.92
C GLY A 13 1.88 -1.59 -14.41
N GLN A 14 0.93 -0.92 -13.76
CA GLN A 14 0.49 0.42 -14.17
C GLN A 14 1.67 1.42 -14.16
N LEU A 15 1.86 2.07 -15.31
CA LEU A 15 2.80 3.19 -15.51
C LEU A 15 2.24 4.42 -14.79
N MET A 16 2.94 4.96 -13.78
CA MET A 16 2.72 6.36 -13.44
C MET A 16 3.30 7.18 -14.60
N GLU A 17 2.52 8.15 -15.09
CA GLU A 17 2.70 8.83 -16.38
C GLU A 17 4.13 9.28 -16.71
N SER A 18 4.40 9.29 -18.03
CA SER A 18 5.47 9.99 -18.75
C SER A 18 6.83 9.32 -19.01
N LYS A 19 7.04 8.03 -18.72
CA LYS A 19 8.20 7.28 -19.27
C LYS A 19 7.84 5.84 -19.61
N ALA A 20 7.91 5.50 -20.89
CA ALA A 20 7.59 4.18 -21.47
C ALA A 20 8.41 2.99 -20.92
N ASN A 21 9.31 3.19 -19.95
CA ASN A 21 10.22 2.18 -19.40
C ASN A 21 10.26 2.14 -17.85
N ALA A 22 9.28 2.73 -17.15
CA ALA A 22 9.38 2.88 -15.69
C ALA A 22 9.20 1.57 -14.88
N ARG A 23 8.40 0.63 -15.37
CA ARG A 23 8.11 -0.66 -14.70
C ARG A 23 7.83 -1.74 -15.74
N SER A 24 8.56 -2.84 -15.68
CA SER A 24 8.38 -3.98 -16.57
C SER A 24 7.90 -5.25 -15.84
N GLN A 25 7.36 -5.09 -14.63
CA GLN A 25 6.73 -6.19 -13.90
C GLN A 25 5.28 -6.40 -14.32
N ASP A 26 4.85 -7.66 -14.27
CA ASP A 26 3.44 -8.03 -14.30
C ASP A 26 2.93 -8.15 -12.86
N ILE A 27 1.72 -7.66 -12.61
CA ILE A 27 1.11 -7.65 -11.27
C ILE A 27 -0.28 -8.27 -11.27
N TYR A 28 -0.66 -8.80 -10.11
CA TYR A 28 -2.02 -9.20 -9.80
C TYR A 28 -2.37 -8.76 -8.39
N TRP A 29 -3.49 -8.05 -8.23
CA TRP A 29 -4.03 -7.68 -6.93
C TRP A 29 -4.91 -8.81 -6.42
N PHE A 30 -4.39 -9.57 -5.45
CA PHE A 30 -5.07 -10.75 -4.93
C PHE A 30 -6.51 -10.45 -4.51
N ASP A 31 -7.46 -11.17 -5.10
CA ASP A 31 -8.87 -11.17 -4.73
C ASP A 31 -9.25 -12.52 -4.14
N SER A 32 -9.90 -12.54 -2.99
CA SER A 32 -10.50 -13.79 -2.49
C SER A 32 -11.74 -14.19 -3.27
N ASN A 33 -12.37 -13.25 -3.98
CA ASN A 33 -13.60 -13.49 -4.72
C ASN A 33 -13.36 -13.84 -6.19
N ASP A 34 -12.09 -13.86 -6.65
CA ASP A 34 -11.75 -14.25 -8.01
C ASP A 34 -11.59 -15.77 -8.10
N GLU A 35 -12.56 -16.43 -8.74
CA GLU A 35 -12.61 -17.88 -8.89
C GLU A 35 -11.34 -18.47 -9.52
N ARG A 36 -10.66 -17.70 -10.39
CA ARG A 36 -9.42 -18.10 -11.07
C ARG A 36 -8.25 -18.30 -10.11
N VAL A 37 -8.36 -17.81 -8.87
CA VAL A 37 -7.34 -17.93 -7.82
C VAL A 37 -7.90 -18.55 -6.53
N SER A 38 -9.05 -19.23 -6.60
CA SER A 38 -9.71 -19.89 -5.47
C SER A 38 -8.80 -20.88 -4.71
N ASP A 39 -7.83 -21.48 -5.39
CA ASP A 39 -6.84 -22.42 -4.85
C ASP A 39 -5.57 -21.75 -4.31
N ALA A 40 -5.42 -20.43 -4.45
CA ALA A 40 -4.28 -19.67 -3.92
C ALA A 40 -4.42 -19.36 -2.41
N VAL A 41 -4.94 -20.32 -1.64
CA VAL A 41 -5.22 -20.23 -0.20
C VAL A 41 -3.97 -19.87 0.62
N THR A 42 -2.79 -20.28 0.14
CA THR A 42 -1.50 -19.99 0.78
C THR A 42 -1.16 -18.50 0.78
N VAL A 43 -1.64 -17.72 -0.20
CA VAL A 43 -1.47 -16.26 -0.21
C VAL A 43 -2.26 -15.63 0.94
N ARG A 44 -3.50 -16.08 1.17
CA ARG A 44 -4.31 -15.61 2.31
C ARG A 44 -3.62 -15.90 3.63
N LEU A 45 -3.13 -17.13 3.82
CA LEU A 45 -2.40 -17.51 5.03
C LEU A 45 -1.14 -16.66 5.23
N LEU A 46 -0.35 -16.46 4.17
CA LEU A 46 0.83 -15.59 4.20
C LEU A 46 0.47 -14.18 4.69
N VAL A 47 -0.56 -13.58 4.10
CA VAL A 47 -1.00 -12.23 4.47
C VAL A 47 -1.48 -12.19 5.93
N SER A 48 -2.25 -13.19 6.39
CA SER A 48 -2.65 -13.29 7.79
C SER A 48 -1.45 -13.39 8.75
N MET A 49 -0.39 -14.10 8.38
CA MET A 49 0.83 -14.17 9.19
C MET A 49 1.55 -12.82 9.26
N ILE A 50 1.65 -12.10 8.13
CA ILE A 50 2.24 -10.75 8.12
C ILE A 50 1.37 -9.78 8.94
N ASP A 51 0.04 -9.87 8.83
CA ASP A 51 -0.90 -9.09 9.63
C ASP A 51 -0.70 -9.31 11.13
N SER A 52 -0.47 -10.55 11.56
CA SER A 52 -0.18 -10.87 12.96
C SER A 52 1.12 -10.23 13.45
N ILE A 53 2.17 -10.19 12.61
CA ILE A 53 3.42 -9.50 12.92
C ILE A 53 3.17 -7.99 13.08
N ILE A 54 2.44 -7.37 12.16
CA ILE A 54 2.15 -5.93 12.24
C ILE A 54 1.27 -5.61 13.44
N ALA A 55 0.26 -6.42 13.75
CA ALA A 55 -0.57 -6.26 14.94
C ALA A 55 0.26 -6.31 16.22
N HIS A 56 1.26 -7.19 16.29
CA HIS A 56 2.19 -7.26 17.42
C HIS A 56 3.04 -5.99 17.58
N PHE A 57 3.44 -5.35 16.49
CA PHE A 57 4.22 -4.10 16.52
C PHE A 57 3.35 -2.84 16.61
N ASN A 58 2.04 -2.95 16.51
CA ASN A 58 1.14 -1.80 16.61
C ASN A 58 1.24 -1.20 18.02
N GLY A 59 1.44 0.12 18.11
CA GLY A 59 1.77 0.83 19.36
C GLY A 59 3.26 0.83 19.74
N HIS A 60 4.10 0.06 19.05
CA HIS A 60 5.57 0.11 19.18
C HIS A 60 6.27 0.83 18.02
N VAL A 61 5.52 1.15 16.96
CA VAL A 61 5.96 1.97 15.83
C VAL A 61 5.24 3.33 15.87
N PRO A 62 5.82 4.41 15.30
CA PRO A 62 5.24 5.75 15.36
C PRO A 62 4.07 5.94 14.38
N TYR A 63 3.19 4.95 14.26
CA TYR A 63 2.03 4.94 13.34
C TYR A 63 0.85 4.24 13.99
N LYS A 64 -0.36 4.70 13.68
CA LYS A 64 -1.61 4.05 14.07
C LYS A 64 -2.09 3.18 12.93
N ILE A 65 -1.71 1.91 12.94
CA ILE A 65 -1.97 0.99 11.83
C ILE A 65 -3.31 0.28 12.06
N CYS A 66 -4.31 0.59 11.23
CA CYS A 66 -5.65 -0.01 11.31
C CYS A 66 -6.10 -0.67 9.99
N GLY A 67 -5.24 -0.73 8.98
CA GLY A 67 -5.61 -1.34 7.71
C GLY A 67 -4.42 -1.48 6.76
N ARG A 68 -4.68 -2.14 5.63
CA ARG A 68 -3.69 -2.39 4.59
C ARG A 68 -4.33 -2.51 3.21
N SER A 69 -3.49 -2.50 2.18
CA SER A 69 -3.90 -2.84 0.82
C SER A 69 -4.27 -4.32 0.68
N ARG A 70 -4.84 -4.66 -0.48
CA ARG A 70 -4.79 -6.04 -1.00
C ARG A 70 -3.34 -6.43 -1.27
N ALA A 71 -3.06 -7.73 -1.27
CA ALA A 71 -1.72 -8.21 -1.61
C ALA A 71 -1.47 -8.03 -3.11
N MET A 72 -0.38 -7.36 -3.46
CA MET A 72 0.10 -7.25 -4.83
C MET A 72 1.10 -8.39 -5.08
N LEU A 73 0.73 -9.32 -5.94
CA LEU A 73 1.62 -10.36 -6.43
C LEU A 73 2.34 -9.77 -7.64
N ALA A 74 3.68 -9.83 -7.65
CA ALA A 74 4.50 -9.28 -8.72
C ALA A 74 5.41 -10.34 -9.32
N ILE A 75 5.54 -10.29 -10.65
CA ILE A 75 6.44 -11.12 -11.44
C ILE A 75 7.29 -10.20 -12.31
N TYR A 76 8.59 -10.40 -12.24
CA TYR A 76 9.55 -9.78 -13.13
C TYR A 76 10.07 -10.87 -14.08
N PRO A 77 9.60 -10.91 -15.33
CA PRO A 77 10.06 -11.89 -16.32
C PRO A 77 11.56 -11.77 -16.61
N SER A 78 12.19 -12.88 -16.99
CA SER A 78 13.64 -13.01 -17.19
C SER A 78 14.21 -12.34 -18.46
N ASN A 79 13.90 -11.08 -18.71
CA ASN A 79 14.34 -10.32 -19.89
C ASN A 79 14.93 -8.95 -19.53
N GLY A 80 15.64 -8.85 -18.40
CA GLY A 80 16.22 -7.59 -17.92
C GLY A 80 15.17 -6.64 -17.32
N THR A 81 14.01 -7.17 -16.96
CA THR A 81 12.98 -6.39 -16.27
C THR A 81 13.52 -5.81 -14.98
N HIS A 82 13.05 -4.61 -14.64
CA HIS A 82 13.53 -3.87 -13.50
C HIS A 82 12.45 -2.89 -13.05
N TYR A 83 12.72 -2.24 -11.92
CA TYR A 83 11.88 -1.15 -11.44
C TYR A 83 12.80 -0.02 -11.01
N VAL A 84 12.69 1.10 -11.71
CA VAL A 84 13.46 2.32 -11.47
C VAL A 84 13.35 2.79 -10.01
N LYS A 85 14.37 3.54 -9.58
CA LYS A 85 14.41 4.16 -8.26
C LYS A 85 13.16 5.00 -8.00
N HIS A 86 12.50 4.73 -6.88
CA HIS A 86 11.28 5.41 -6.47
C HIS A 86 11.16 5.45 -4.94
N VAL A 87 10.14 6.16 -4.47
CA VAL A 87 9.65 6.13 -3.10
C VAL A 87 8.24 5.58 -3.16
N ASP A 88 7.87 4.68 -2.24
CA ASP A 88 6.56 4.06 -2.26
C ASP A 88 5.47 5.10 -1.99
N ASN A 89 5.62 5.91 -0.94
CA ASN A 89 4.70 6.97 -0.55
C ASN A 89 5.31 8.37 -0.69
N PRO A 90 5.44 8.91 -1.92
CA PRO A 90 6.05 10.22 -2.13
C PRO A 90 5.14 11.40 -1.79
N ILE A 91 3.82 11.16 -1.71
CA ILE A 91 2.75 12.18 -1.64
C ILE A 91 1.85 12.07 -0.39
N LYS A 92 2.28 11.27 0.61
CA LYS A 92 1.57 11.03 1.87
C LYS A 92 0.14 10.48 1.66
N ASP A 93 0.01 9.38 0.93
CA ASP A 93 -1.27 8.74 0.59
C ASP A 93 -1.82 7.79 1.68
N GLY A 94 -1.13 7.70 2.81
CA GLY A 94 -1.44 6.87 3.97
C GLY A 94 -0.49 5.70 4.15
N ARG A 95 0.27 5.26 3.12
CA ARG A 95 1.16 4.10 3.23
C ARG A 95 2.34 4.40 4.16
N CYS A 96 2.44 3.67 5.27
CA CYS A 96 3.51 3.88 6.25
C CYS A 96 4.53 2.73 6.28
N ILE A 97 4.09 1.48 6.09
CA ILE A 97 4.96 0.31 6.05
C ILE A 97 4.72 -0.46 4.76
N THR A 98 5.81 -0.76 4.05
CA THR A 98 5.83 -1.72 2.95
C THR A 98 6.35 -3.05 3.47
N SER A 99 5.59 -4.11 3.25
CA SER A 99 5.98 -5.49 3.52
C SER A 99 6.18 -6.22 2.20
N ILE A 100 7.34 -6.86 2.02
CA ILE A 100 7.67 -7.64 0.82
C ILE A 100 8.09 -9.05 1.24
N TYR A 101 7.41 -10.06 0.72
CA TYR A 101 7.78 -11.46 0.88
C TYR A 101 8.29 -12.05 -0.45
N TYR A 102 9.43 -12.72 -0.41
CA TYR A 102 10.09 -13.28 -1.57
C TYR A 102 9.91 -14.81 -1.67
N CYS A 103 9.63 -15.29 -2.87
CA CYS A 103 9.34 -16.71 -3.14
C CYS A 103 10.39 -17.40 -4.03
N ASN A 104 11.62 -16.86 -4.10
CA ASN A 104 12.61 -17.28 -5.09
C ASN A 104 13.67 -18.23 -4.51
N GLN A 105 13.38 -19.53 -4.58
CA GLN A 105 14.29 -20.57 -4.10
C GLN A 105 15.65 -20.51 -4.81
N ASN A 106 16.72 -20.78 -4.06
CA ASN A 106 18.09 -20.88 -4.55
C ASN A 106 18.56 -19.67 -5.40
N TRP A 107 18.10 -18.45 -5.08
CA TRP A 107 18.47 -17.24 -5.82
C TRP A 107 19.97 -16.97 -5.78
N ASN A 108 20.56 -16.72 -6.96
CA ASN A 108 21.96 -16.33 -7.10
C ASN A 108 22.04 -14.94 -7.74
N ALA A 109 22.12 -13.90 -6.91
CA ALA A 109 22.13 -12.52 -7.38
C ALA A 109 23.28 -12.17 -8.34
N LYS A 110 24.42 -12.88 -8.27
CA LYS A 110 25.54 -12.65 -9.20
C LYS A 110 25.21 -13.08 -10.63
N LYS A 111 24.38 -14.11 -10.80
CA LYS A 111 23.96 -14.64 -12.10
C LYS A 111 22.61 -14.08 -12.55
N GLU A 112 21.69 -13.93 -11.61
CA GLU A 112 20.26 -13.69 -11.86
C GLU A 112 19.87 -12.22 -11.65
N GLY A 113 20.76 -11.41 -11.08
CA GLY A 113 20.49 -10.01 -10.74
C GLY A 113 19.36 -9.87 -9.72
N GLY A 114 18.42 -8.95 -9.98
CA GLY A 114 17.14 -8.84 -9.27
C GLY A 114 17.20 -8.40 -7.80
N CYS A 115 18.35 -7.92 -7.33
CA CYS A 115 18.47 -7.33 -6.00
C CYS A 115 17.49 -6.18 -5.84
N PHE A 116 16.86 -6.13 -4.67
CA PHE A 116 16.21 -4.92 -4.19
C PHE A 116 17.30 -4.01 -3.64
N ARG A 117 17.53 -2.86 -4.28
CA ARG A 117 18.55 -1.90 -3.86
C ARG A 117 17.88 -0.76 -3.11
N LEU A 118 18.23 -0.64 -1.83
CA LEU A 118 17.76 0.40 -0.93
C LEU A 118 18.79 1.53 -0.85
N PHE A 119 18.33 2.77 -0.87
CA PHE A 119 19.13 3.97 -0.65
C PHE A 119 18.60 4.66 0.62
N PRO A 120 18.97 4.17 1.81
CA PRO A 120 18.44 4.74 3.04
C PRO A 120 18.95 6.18 3.22
N ASP A 121 18.12 7.07 3.76
CA ASP A 121 18.53 8.46 4.05
C ASP A 121 19.62 8.56 5.14
N THR A 122 19.82 7.48 5.89
CA THR A 122 20.83 7.34 6.95
C THR A 122 22.21 6.92 6.45
N SER A 123 22.37 6.58 5.17
CA SER A 123 23.67 6.14 4.62
C SER A 123 23.82 6.48 3.14
N ASP A 124 24.99 7.00 2.78
CA ASP A 124 25.38 7.23 1.37
C ASP A 124 25.66 5.94 0.60
N VAL A 125 25.79 4.81 1.30
CA VAL A 125 26.07 3.50 0.69
C VAL A 125 24.76 2.75 0.45
N PRO A 126 24.40 2.44 -0.82
CA PRO A 126 23.22 1.64 -1.11
C PRO A 126 23.36 0.21 -0.57
N LEU A 127 22.25 -0.35 -0.10
CA LEU A 127 22.15 -1.71 0.40
C LEU A 127 21.45 -2.62 -0.62
N ASP A 128 22.12 -3.68 -1.06
CA ASP A 128 21.52 -4.70 -1.92
C ASP A 128 20.95 -5.87 -1.09
N ILE A 129 19.65 -6.12 -1.26
CA ILE A 129 18.91 -7.19 -0.61
C ILE A 129 18.52 -8.21 -1.67
N GLU A 130 19.10 -9.40 -1.61
CA GLU A 130 18.74 -10.51 -2.49
C GLU A 130 17.29 -10.97 -2.25
N PRO A 131 16.49 -11.24 -3.30
CA PRO A 131 15.10 -11.66 -3.19
C PRO A 131 14.98 -13.17 -2.87
N ARG A 132 15.71 -13.66 -1.86
CA ARG A 132 15.74 -15.09 -1.51
C ARG A 132 14.38 -15.60 -1.05
N GLY A 133 14.03 -16.82 -1.43
CA GLY A 133 12.83 -17.50 -0.94
C GLY A 133 12.74 -17.52 0.59
N ASP A 134 11.52 -17.37 1.11
CA ASP A 134 11.20 -17.34 2.54
C ASP A 134 11.85 -16.16 3.30
N ARG A 135 12.09 -15.05 2.59
CA ARG A 135 12.52 -13.78 3.17
C ARG A 135 11.35 -12.81 3.24
N LEU A 136 11.10 -12.30 4.44
CA LEU A 136 10.20 -11.19 4.71
C LEU A 136 11.00 -9.92 5.00
N LEU A 137 10.65 -8.84 4.30
CA LEU A 137 11.28 -7.52 4.37
C LEU A 137 10.23 -6.48 4.80
N PHE A 138 10.57 -5.66 5.79
CA PHE A 138 9.80 -4.47 6.15
C PHE A 138 10.65 -3.21 5.94
N LEU A 139 10.03 -2.17 5.39
CA LEU A 139 10.61 -0.84 5.25
C LEU A 139 9.53 0.23 5.47
N TRP A 140 9.95 1.41 5.92
CA TRP A 140 9.10 2.60 5.87
C TRP A 140 8.80 2.95 4.41
N SER A 141 7.55 3.22 4.09
CA SER A 141 7.13 3.51 2.71
C SER A 141 7.51 4.92 2.25
N ASP A 142 7.88 5.82 3.15
CA ASP A 142 8.15 7.22 2.83
C ASP A 142 9.58 7.48 2.31
N ARG A 143 9.95 8.76 2.24
CA ARG A 143 11.19 9.26 1.65
C ARG A 143 12.47 8.83 2.38
N ARG A 144 12.38 8.14 3.52
CA ARG A 144 13.55 7.55 4.20
C ARG A 144 14.16 6.39 3.41
N ASN A 145 13.34 5.71 2.59
CA ASN A 145 13.73 4.48 1.91
C ASN A 145 13.50 4.53 0.38
N PRO A 146 14.12 5.45 -0.39
CA PRO A 146 14.18 5.33 -1.84
C PRO A 146 14.77 3.98 -2.26
N HIS A 147 14.18 3.31 -3.24
CA HIS A 147 14.62 1.98 -3.64
C HIS A 147 14.32 1.65 -5.09
N GLU A 148 15.04 0.67 -5.63
CA GLU A 148 14.88 0.14 -6.99
C GLU A 148 14.97 -1.38 -6.99
N VAL A 149 14.44 -2.01 -8.05
CA VAL A 149 14.72 -3.42 -8.36
C VAL A 149 15.70 -3.46 -9.51
N ARG A 150 16.87 -4.04 -9.27
CA ARG A 150 17.93 -4.21 -10.27
C ARG A 150 17.48 -5.15 -11.39
N PRO A 151 18.07 -5.08 -12.60
CA PRO A 151 17.71 -5.96 -13.73
C PRO A 151 17.66 -7.44 -13.36
N VAL A 152 16.62 -8.11 -13.85
CA VAL A 152 16.26 -9.49 -13.52
C VAL A 152 16.50 -10.40 -14.72
N PHE A 153 17.23 -11.51 -14.51
CA PHE A 153 17.60 -12.49 -15.55
C PHE A 153 17.08 -13.91 -15.27
N ARG A 154 16.24 -14.06 -14.24
CA ARG A 154 15.41 -15.24 -13.96
C ARG A 154 14.09 -14.74 -13.39
N ASP A 155 12.96 -15.38 -13.70
CA ASP A 155 11.67 -14.97 -13.17
C ASP A 155 11.71 -14.74 -11.65
N ARG A 156 11.41 -13.51 -11.24
CA ARG A 156 11.46 -13.08 -9.85
C ARG A 156 10.05 -12.77 -9.35
N TYR A 157 9.69 -13.46 -8.27
CA TYR A 157 8.39 -13.40 -7.62
C TYR A 157 8.48 -12.64 -6.29
N ALA A 158 7.49 -11.78 -6.03
CA ALA A 158 7.32 -11.11 -4.74
C ALA A 158 5.83 -10.93 -4.41
N VAL A 159 5.51 -10.92 -3.11
CA VAL A 159 4.21 -10.49 -2.59
C VAL A 159 4.42 -9.22 -1.80
N THR A 160 3.73 -8.15 -2.17
CA THR A 160 3.81 -6.86 -1.49
C THR A 160 2.49 -6.50 -0.83
N VAL A 161 2.56 -5.99 0.39
CA VAL A 161 1.41 -5.47 1.15
C VAL A 161 1.81 -4.13 1.76
N TRP A 162 0.98 -3.10 1.58
CA TRP A 162 1.20 -1.81 2.23
C TRP A 162 0.23 -1.61 3.37
N TYR A 163 0.76 -1.28 4.54
CA TYR A 163 -0.02 -0.92 5.73
C TYR A 163 -0.20 0.59 5.79
N PHE A 164 -1.36 1.01 6.30
CA PHE A 164 -1.73 2.41 6.33
C PHE A 164 -1.68 2.98 7.75
N ASP A 165 -1.10 4.17 7.87
CA ASP A 165 -1.35 5.03 9.01
C ASP A 165 -2.76 5.63 8.89
N THR A 166 -3.52 5.53 9.97
CA THR A 166 -4.94 5.93 9.98
C THR A 166 -5.10 7.41 9.67
N ASP A 167 -4.31 8.25 10.33
CA ASP A 167 -4.48 9.70 10.26
C ASP A 167 -4.02 10.25 8.91
N GLU A 168 -2.86 9.78 8.41
CA GLU A 168 -2.38 10.14 7.08
C GLU A 168 -3.35 9.65 5.99
N LYS A 169 -3.91 8.44 6.13
CA LYS A 169 -4.88 7.90 5.17
C LYS A 169 -6.16 8.74 5.11
N LEU A 170 -6.70 9.12 6.27
CA LEU A 170 -7.88 9.98 6.35
C LEU A 170 -7.61 11.36 5.74
N ALA A 171 -6.46 11.95 6.03
CA ALA A 171 -6.04 13.22 5.41
C ALA A 171 -5.91 13.09 3.89
N ALA A 172 -5.34 11.99 3.38
CA ALA A 172 -5.24 11.73 1.95
C ALA A 172 -6.61 11.54 1.27
N LEU A 173 -7.56 10.87 1.93
CA LEU A 173 -8.94 10.75 1.44
C LEU A 173 -9.68 12.09 1.43
N ALA A 174 -9.47 12.94 2.43
CA ALA A 174 -10.03 14.29 2.45
C ALA A 174 -9.46 15.16 1.32
N ARG A 175 -8.14 15.09 1.05
CA ARG A 175 -7.52 15.78 -0.09
C ARG A 175 -8.07 15.32 -1.43
N ARG A 176 -8.24 14.00 -1.62
CA ARG A 176 -8.83 13.43 -2.85
C ARG A 176 -10.26 13.93 -3.07
N ARG A 177 -11.13 13.86 -2.04
CA ARG A 177 -12.51 14.35 -2.14
C ARG A 177 -12.60 15.81 -2.59
N LYS A 178 -11.82 16.70 -1.96
CA LYS A 178 -11.76 18.12 -2.37
C LYS A 178 -11.31 18.31 -3.82
N GLN A 179 -10.40 17.46 -4.30
CA GLN A 179 -9.90 17.52 -5.66
C GLN A 179 -10.93 17.00 -6.67
N ASP A 180 -11.64 15.93 -6.32
CA ASP A 180 -12.73 15.39 -7.14
C ASP A 180 -13.88 16.41 -7.26
N GLU A 181 -14.29 17.04 -6.15
CA GLU A 181 -15.28 18.13 -6.11
C GLU A 181 -14.86 19.33 -6.96
N PHE A 182 -13.57 19.71 -6.90
CA PHE A 182 -13.02 20.80 -7.70
C PHE A 182 -13.01 20.46 -9.20
N GLU A 183 -12.61 19.25 -9.58
CA GLU A 183 -12.61 18.82 -10.99
C GLU A 183 -14.03 18.65 -11.55
N GLU A 184 -14.99 18.20 -10.73
CA GLU A 184 -16.40 18.16 -11.11
C GLU A 184 -16.97 19.57 -11.33
N THR A 185 -16.70 20.49 -10.41
CA THR A 185 -17.10 21.91 -10.54
C THR A 185 -16.49 22.53 -11.80
N LYS A 186 -15.21 22.26 -12.06
CA LYS A 186 -14.51 22.76 -13.25
C LYS A 186 -15.10 22.20 -14.54
N LYS A 187 -15.41 20.90 -14.60
CA LYS A 187 -16.10 20.29 -15.75
C LYS A 187 -17.49 20.89 -15.96
N HIS A 188 -18.24 21.10 -14.87
CA HIS A 188 -19.55 21.73 -14.92
C HIS A 188 -19.47 23.17 -15.46
N MET A 189 -18.53 23.98 -14.96
CA MET A 189 -18.29 25.34 -15.46
C MET A 189 -17.84 25.36 -16.92
N GLN A 190 -17.01 24.41 -17.35
CA GLN A 190 -16.61 24.27 -18.75
C GLN A 190 -17.78 23.90 -19.65
N HIS A 191 -18.69 23.04 -19.17
CA HIS A 191 -19.90 22.66 -19.89
C HIS A 191 -20.90 23.80 -19.98
N LEU A 192 -21.17 24.51 -18.88
CA LEU A 192 -22.01 25.72 -18.89
C LEU A 192 -21.45 26.76 -19.86
N ARG A 193 -20.12 26.92 -19.87
CA ARG A 193 -19.42 27.79 -20.82
C ARG A 193 -19.71 27.35 -22.25
N SER A 194 -19.52 26.09 -22.63
CA SER A 194 -19.80 25.64 -24.01
C SER A 194 -21.26 25.89 -24.40
N VAL A 195 -22.22 25.59 -23.51
CA VAL A 195 -23.65 25.81 -23.78
C VAL A 195 -24.00 27.29 -23.95
N LEU A 196 -23.40 28.19 -23.16
CA LEU A 196 -23.64 29.63 -23.29
C LEU A 196 -23.00 30.21 -24.56
N PHE A 197 -21.84 29.71 -24.98
CA PHE A 197 -21.14 30.19 -26.18
C PHE A 197 -21.61 29.54 -27.49
N ASP A 198 -22.34 28.41 -27.46
CA ASP A 198 -22.98 27.81 -28.64
C ASP A 198 -24.35 28.45 -28.98
N ASN A 199 -24.92 29.27 -28.08
CA ASN A 199 -26.23 29.91 -28.26
C ASN A 199 -26.17 31.34 -28.82
N GLU A 200 -24.99 31.89 -29.12
CA GLU A 200 -24.87 33.25 -29.69
C GLU A 200 -25.21 33.34 -31.20
N GLU A 201 -25.52 32.23 -31.88
CA GLU A 201 -26.10 32.27 -33.23
C GLU A 201 -27.63 32.25 -33.27
N THR A 202 -28.35 32.25 -32.14
CA THR A 202 -29.81 32.41 -32.17
C THR A 202 -30.38 33.29 -31.07
N SER A 203 -30.87 34.45 -31.53
CA SER A 203 -31.97 35.25 -30.97
C SER A 203 -31.61 36.46 -30.10
N GLN A 204 -31.90 37.63 -30.69
CA GLN A 204 -32.13 38.90 -30.02
C GLN A 204 -33.21 38.73 -28.94
N LEU A 205 -32.83 38.80 -27.66
CA LEU A 205 -33.77 39.03 -26.56
C LEU A 205 -33.17 40.08 -25.61
N GLN A 206 -33.76 41.27 -25.63
CA GLN A 206 -33.44 42.35 -24.71
C GLN A 206 -33.78 41.94 -23.27
N LEU A 207 -32.79 41.98 -22.39
CA LEU A 207 -33.00 41.86 -20.95
C LEU A 207 -33.70 43.12 -20.42
N PRO A 208 -34.74 43.01 -19.58
CA PRO A 208 -35.32 44.17 -18.91
C PRO A 208 -34.36 44.67 -17.82
N PRO A 209 -34.45 45.96 -17.40
CA PRO A 209 -33.51 46.53 -16.46
C PRO A 209 -33.71 45.90 -15.07
N PHE A 210 -32.58 45.54 -14.45
CA PHE A 210 -32.50 45.04 -13.08
C PHE A 210 -33.13 46.06 -12.11
N LYS A 211 -34.10 45.60 -11.32
CA LYS A 211 -34.54 46.26 -10.09
C LYS A 211 -33.90 45.54 -8.91
N ASP A 212 -33.19 46.30 -8.10
CA ASP A 212 -32.70 45.84 -6.80
C ASP A 212 -33.87 45.50 -5.87
N CYS A 213 -33.82 44.34 -5.21
CA CYS A 213 -34.53 44.11 -3.95
C CYS A 213 -33.89 42.96 -3.15
N GLU A 214 -33.18 43.38 -2.12
CA GLU A 214 -33.04 42.86 -0.74
C GLU A 214 -33.24 41.36 -0.39
N LYS A 215 -32.25 40.88 0.38
CA LYS A 215 -32.30 39.95 1.54
C LYS A 215 -33.43 38.91 1.60
N LEU A 216 -33.02 37.64 1.57
CA LEU A 216 -33.68 36.55 2.29
C LEU A 216 -32.62 35.72 3.02
N GLU A 217 -32.70 35.74 4.35
CA GLU A 217 -31.96 34.86 5.28
C GLU A 217 -32.64 33.49 5.41
N SER A 218 -31.82 32.49 5.78
CA SER A 218 -32.07 31.33 6.64
C SER A 218 -33.34 30.47 6.46
N ASN A 219 -33.12 29.26 5.95
CA ASN A 219 -33.66 27.94 6.35
C ASN A 219 -33.43 27.03 5.12
N GLU A 220 -32.74 25.89 5.18
CA GLU A 220 -33.07 24.71 5.96
C GLU A 220 -31.82 23.87 6.24
N LEU A 221 -31.68 23.46 7.50
CA LEU A 221 -30.73 22.48 8.00
C LEU A 221 -31.55 21.26 8.45
N SER A 222 -31.67 20.24 7.62
CA SER A 222 -31.99 18.86 8.01
C SER A 222 -31.84 17.96 6.78
N SER A 223 -30.86 17.07 6.72
CA SER A 223 -31.01 15.76 7.35
C SER A 223 -29.66 15.07 7.41
N LEU A 224 -29.32 14.66 8.63
CA LEU A 224 -28.30 13.68 8.92
C LEU A 224 -28.84 12.27 8.60
N ASP A 225 -27.88 11.36 8.52
CA ASP A 225 -28.01 9.90 8.67
C ASP A 225 -28.25 9.09 7.41
N ASN A 226 -27.15 8.65 6.81
CA ASN A 226 -26.98 7.26 6.38
C ASN A 226 -25.48 6.92 6.26
N ILE A 227 -24.89 6.49 7.37
CA ILE A 227 -23.59 5.82 7.39
C ILE A 227 -23.87 4.32 7.48
N PRO A 228 -23.48 3.49 6.50
CA PRO A 228 -23.32 2.07 6.75
C PRO A 228 -22.03 1.87 7.53
N VAL A 229 -22.16 1.75 8.85
CA VAL A 229 -21.11 1.17 9.70
C VAL A 229 -21.13 -0.33 9.47
N GLN A 230 -20.36 -0.81 8.49
CA GLN A 230 -19.85 -2.18 8.51
C GLN A 230 -18.73 -2.35 7.48
N SER A 231 -17.50 -2.41 7.97
CA SER A 231 -16.53 -3.32 7.39
C SER A 231 -15.68 -3.84 8.54
N ASP A 232 -15.85 -5.11 8.85
CA ASP A 232 -14.97 -5.83 9.75
C ASP A 232 -13.53 -5.74 9.23
N ILE A 233 -12.67 -5.12 10.05
CA ILE A 233 -11.32 -4.71 9.71
C ILE A 233 -10.33 -5.90 9.65
N PHE A 234 -10.75 -7.10 10.05
CA PHE A 234 -10.03 -8.34 9.81
C PHE A 234 -11.03 -9.47 9.61
N HIS A 235 -10.79 -10.37 8.66
CA HIS A 235 -11.58 -11.59 8.53
C HIS A 235 -11.49 -12.38 9.85
N PRO A 236 -12.62 -12.83 10.45
CA PRO A 236 -12.58 -13.53 11.71
C PRO A 236 -12.04 -14.93 11.47
N ALA A 237 -10.81 -15.18 11.90
CA ALA A 237 -10.25 -16.52 11.95
C ALA A 237 -9.32 -16.70 13.14
N VAL A 238 -9.66 -16.11 14.30
CA VAL A 238 -9.24 -16.60 15.62
C VAL A 238 -10.32 -16.18 16.62
N SER A 239 -11.15 -17.12 17.07
CA SER A 239 -12.05 -16.88 18.21
C SER A 239 -11.20 -16.66 19.47
N LEU A 240 -11.25 -15.45 20.04
CA LEU A 240 -10.73 -15.18 21.38
C LEU A 240 -11.67 -15.80 22.41
N LEU A 241 -11.46 -17.08 22.70
CA LEU A 241 -11.84 -17.67 23.98
C LEU A 241 -10.57 -17.86 24.78
N GLN A 242 -10.28 -16.91 25.66
CA GLN A 242 -9.61 -17.18 26.92
C GLN A 242 -9.89 -16.04 27.91
N ASN A 243 -10.95 -16.26 28.69
CA ASN A 243 -11.02 -15.75 30.06
C ASN A 243 -9.75 -16.20 30.78
N ASN A 244 -8.96 -15.26 31.30
CA ASN A 244 -8.31 -15.46 32.59
C ASN A 244 -7.89 -14.13 33.19
N ARG A 245 -8.36 -13.92 34.42
CA ARG A 245 -7.93 -12.88 35.35
C ARG A 245 -6.44 -13.05 35.60
N TYR A 246 -5.66 -11.98 35.49
CA TYR A 246 -4.35 -11.88 36.12
C TYR A 246 -4.20 -10.48 36.70
N GLU A 247 -3.98 -10.44 38.02
CA GLU A 247 -3.61 -9.25 38.78
C GLU A 247 -2.19 -8.75 38.44
N PRO A 248 -1.87 -7.46 38.68
CA PRO A 248 -0.65 -6.85 38.17
C PRO A 248 0.55 -7.17 39.07
N VAL A 249 1.60 -7.75 38.47
CA VAL A 249 2.94 -7.78 39.09
C VAL A 249 3.74 -6.58 38.57
N LEU A 250 4.02 -5.64 39.46
CA LEU A 250 4.94 -4.52 39.27
C LEU A 250 6.32 -5.02 38.82
N LYS A 251 6.75 -4.66 37.59
CA LYS A 251 8.16 -4.71 37.19
C LYS A 251 8.56 -3.49 36.36
N GLN A 252 9.24 -2.59 37.08
CA GLN A 252 10.31 -1.67 36.68
C GLN A 252 10.45 -1.33 35.18
N ASN A 253 10.07 -0.09 34.86
CA ASN A 253 10.43 0.61 33.62
C ASN A 253 11.95 0.67 33.44
N ARG A 254 12.47 0.08 32.36
CA ARG A 254 13.69 0.58 31.72
C ARG A 254 13.30 1.24 30.40
N PRO A 255 13.83 2.43 30.08
CA PRO A 255 13.60 3.03 28.79
C PRO A 255 14.27 2.18 27.71
N VAL A 256 13.48 1.64 26.79
CA VAL A 256 13.99 1.09 25.53
C VAL A 256 14.30 2.29 24.64
N ASN A 257 15.58 2.56 24.42
CA ASN A 257 16.01 3.50 23.39
C ASN A 257 15.54 2.97 22.04
N VAL A 258 14.56 3.65 21.45
CA VAL A 258 14.11 3.38 20.08
C VAL A 258 15.12 4.03 19.14
N GLU A 259 16.23 3.35 18.86
CA GLU A 259 17.06 3.68 17.71
C GLU A 259 16.22 3.49 16.45
N THR A 260 16.21 4.51 15.58
CA THR A 260 15.43 4.59 14.35
C THR A 260 15.77 3.43 13.42
N VAL A 261 14.94 2.39 13.39
CA VAL A 261 15.18 1.20 12.56
C VAL A 261 14.75 1.50 11.12
N SER A 262 15.70 1.54 10.17
CA SER A 262 15.41 1.86 8.76
C SER A 262 14.83 0.66 7.98
N CYS A 263 15.16 -0.58 8.37
CA CYS A 263 14.76 -1.80 7.66
C CYS A 263 14.94 -3.07 8.51
N CYS A 264 14.00 -4.02 8.45
CA CYS A 264 14.06 -5.32 9.15
C CYS A 264 13.95 -6.51 8.18
N CYS A 265 14.78 -7.55 8.38
CA CYS A 265 14.77 -8.79 7.60
C CYS A 265 14.69 -10.01 8.52
N PHE A 266 13.73 -10.91 8.26
CA PHE A 266 13.59 -12.18 8.98
C PHE A 266 14.19 -13.34 8.18
N LYS A 267 14.99 -14.19 8.83
CA LYS A 267 15.45 -15.48 8.28
C LYS A 267 14.80 -16.63 9.05
N SER A 268 14.09 -17.50 8.32
CA SER A 268 13.75 -18.84 8.79
C SER A 268 15.02 -19.68 8.88
N VAL A 269 15.29 -20.28 10.04
CA VAL A 269 16.35 -21.28 10.23
C VAL A 269 15.66 -22.64 10.32
N SER A 270 15.97 -23.56 9.43
CA SER A 270 15.47 -24.93 9.46
C SER A 270 15.95 -25.65 10.73
N LEU A 271 15.03 -26.23 11.53
CA LEU A 271 15.17 -27.35 12.48
C LEU A 271 13.85 -27.57 13.29
N PRO A 272 13.66 -28.66 14.06
CA PRO A 272 12.44 -29.48 14.07
C PRO A 272 11.22 -28.89 14.82
N ARG A 273 10.06 -29.00 14.16
CA ARG A 273 8.63 -29.07 14.56
C ARG A 273 8.08 -28.45 15.86
N SER A 274 8.81 -27.67 16.67
CA SER A 274 8.21 -27.13 17.90
C SER A 274 8.47 -25.67 18.25
N LEU A 275 9.41 -24.95 17.63
CA LEU A 275 9.67 -23.55 18.00
C LEU A 275 10.14 -22.72 16.80
N ILE A 276 9.33 -21.75 16.36
CA ILE A 276 9.77 -20.70 15.43
C ILE A 276 10.62 -19.71 16.22
N LYS A 277 11.95 -19.78 16.09
CA LYS A 277 12.86 -18.73 16.57
C LYS A 277 12.99 -17.65 15.48
N LEU A 278 12.34 -16.49 15.67
CA LEU A 278 12.58 -15.29 14.87
C LEU A 278 13.96 -14.73 15.23
N ARG A 279 14.92 -14.82 14.31
CA ARG A 279 16.26 -14.25 14.50
C ARG A 279 16.31 -12.84 13.91
N TRP A 280 16.45 -11.86 14.79
CA TRP A 280 16.66 -10.46 14.43
C TRP A 280 18.06 -10.26 13.88
N SER A 281 18.15 -9.62 12.72
CA SER A 281 19.40 -9.00 12.25
C SER A 281 19.11 -7.52 12.12
N LEU A 282 19.62 -6.72 13.06
CA LEU A 282 19.75 -5.28 12.84
C LEU A 282 20.72 -5.13 11.66
N ILE A 283 20.27 -4.57 10.56
CA ILE A 283 21.16 -4.14 9.49
C ILE A 283 21.63 -2.75 9.91
N ARG A 284 22.78 -2.71 10.59
CA ARG A 284 23.52 -1.47 10.88
C ARG A 284 24.32 -1.05 9.65
#